data_AF-Q6K5F3-F1
#
_entry.id   AF-Q6K5F3-F1
#
_cell.length_a   1.000
_cell.length_b   1.000
_cell.length_c   1.000
_cell.angle_alpha   90.00
_cell.angle_beta   90.00
_cell.angle_gamma   90.00
#
_symmetry.space_group_name_H-M   'P 1'
#
loop_
_entity.id
_entity.type
_entity.pdbx_description
1 polymer ?
#
loop_
_entity_poly.entity_id
_entity_poly.type
_entity_poly.pdbx_seq_one_letter_code
_entity_poly.pdbx_strand_id
1 'polypeptide(L)'
;MTDLDGNIVAIPNPSGRGPGYRYFGAAKKLPGVRELFDKPPEVRKRRTRYEIHKRINAGYYGYYDDEDGMLERLEAVAEKRMRNEVITEWHRVERVRREAMKGVVSGEVASAGGRGGEAAREVLFEEVEEEVEEERRLEEEKREREKGEEAGKEFIAHVPLPDEKEIERMVLERKKKELLSKYTSDALQVEQEEAKEMLNVRR
;
A
#
# COMPACT_ATOMS: atom_id res chain seq x y z
N MET A 1 -18.22 -67.34 36.32
CA MET A 1 -18.99 -66.85 35.16
C MET A 1 -18.50 -65.44 35.10
N THR A 2 -17.35 -65.19 34.47
CA THR A 2 -16.76 -63.85 34.56
C THR A 2 -17.64 -62.88 33.81
N ASP A 3 -17.82 -61.67 34.36
CA ASP A 3 -18.58 -60.62 33.71
C ASP A 3 -17.93 -60.22 32.37
N LEU A 4 -18.62 -59.41 31.55
CA LEU A 4 -18.16 -58.96 30.24
C LEU A 4 -16.75 -58.32 30.23
N ASP A 5 -16.27 -57.86 31.38
CA ASP A 5 -14.95 -57.25 31.58
C ASP A 5 -13.86 -58.24 32.06
N GLY A 6 -14.19 -59.52 32.18
CA GLY A 6 -13.23 -60.57 32.54
C GLY A 6 -12.79 -60.58 34.01
N ASN A 7 -13.59 -60.00 34.91
CA ASN A 7 -13.40 -60.11 36.35
C ASN A 7 -13.90 -61.47 36.86
N ILE A 8 -13.17 -62.09 37.80
CA ILE A 8 -13.45 -63.45 38.27
C ILE A 8 -14.68 -63.43 39.19
N VAL A 9 -15.84 -63.80 38.66
CA VAL A 9 -17.01 -64.13 39.49
C VAL A 9 -16.95 -65.60 39.88
N ALA A 10 -16.88 -65.84 41.19
CA ALA A 10 -16.93 -67.17 41.79
C ALA A 10 -18.30 -67.81 41.52
N ILE A 11 -18.33 -68.90 40.73
CA ILE A 11 -19.53 -69.75 40.60
C ILE A 11 -19.37 -70.88 41.62
N PRO A 12 -20.37 -71.16 42.46
CA PRO A 12 -20.37 -72.38 43.28
C PRO A 12 -20.48 -73.63 42.38
N ASN A 13 -19.53 -74.55 42.55
CA ASN A 13 -19.41 -75.78 41.75
C ASN A 13 -20.50 -76.80 42.14
N PRO A 14 -21.27 -77.38 41.20
CA PRO A 14 -22.26 -78.42 41.51
C PRO A 14 -21.67 -79.86 41.53
N SER A 15 -20.39 -80.04 41.22
CA SER A 15 -19.73 -81.36 41.18
C SER A 15 -18.42 -81.29 41.98
N GLY A 16 -18.37 -82.02 43.10
CA GLY A 16 -17.37 -81.93 44.17
C GLY A 16 -15.93 -82.36 43.84
N ARG A 17 -15.42 -82.05 42.65
CA ARG A 17 -13.98 -82.06 42.36
C ARG A 17 -13.47 -80.64 42.62
N GLY A 18 -12.46 -80.50 43.49
CA GLY A 18 -12.01 -79.24 44.11
C GLY A 18 -11.81 -78.07 43.13
N PRO A 19 -11.61 -76.83 43.63
CA PRO A 19 -11.66 -75.59 42.84
C PRO A 19 -10.60 -75.57 41.73
N GLY A 20 -10.93 -76.19 40.60
CA GLY A 20 -10.14 -76.19 39.39
C GLY A 20 -10.35 -74.85 38.70
N TYR A 21 -9.38 -73.95 38.84
CA TYR A 21 -9.36 -72.68 38.14
C TYR A 21 -9.46 -72.91 36.63
N ARG A 22 -10.61 -72.57 36.05
CA ARG A 22 -10.86 -72.60 34.61
C ARG A 22 -10.54 -71.22 34.05
N TYR A 23 -9.30 -71.05 33.60
CA TYR A 23 -8.73 -69.81 33.08
C TYR A 23 -9.24 -69.46 31.67
N PHE A 24 -10.56 -69.36 31.48
CA PHE A 24 -11.08 -68.83 30.22
C PHE A 24 -10.86 -67.31 30.21
N GLY A 25 -10.16 -66.79 29.20
CA GLY A 25 -9.91 -65.35 29.02
C GLY A 25 -8.60 -64.81 29.61
N ALA A 26 -7.95 -65.52 30.56
CA ALA A 26 -6.63 -65.11 31.08
C ALA A 26 -5.54 -65.12 29.99
N ALA A 27 -5.69 -65.99 28.98
CA ALA A 27 -4.80 -66.08 27.83
C ALA A 27 -4.67 -64.73 27.07
N LYS A 28 -5.74 -63.91 27.03
CA LYS A 28 -5.71 -62.60 26.36
C LYS A 28 -4.84 -61.55 27.07
N LYS A 29 -4.56 -61.75 28.36
CA LYS A 29 -3.77 -60.82 29.19
C LYS A 29 -2.31 -61.26 29.35
N LEU A 30 -1.89 -62.35 28.71
CA LEU A 30 -0.49 -62.80 28.72
C LEU A 30 0.41 -61.83 27.94
N PRO A 31 1.66 -61.59 28.39
CA PRO A 31 2.63 -60.83 27.61
C PRO A 31 2.84 -61.49 26.24
N GLY A 32 2.92 -60.70 25.17
CA GLY A 32 2.93 -61.18 23.79
C GLY A 32 1.54 -61.50 23.20
N VAL A 33 0.62 -62.12 23.95
CA VAL A 33 -0.76 -62.33 23.45
C VAL A 33 -1.58 -61.04 23.53
N ARG A 34 -1.41 -60.26 24.60
CA ARG A 34 -2.10 -58.97 24.79
C ARG A 34 -1.78 -57.98 23.67
N GLU A 35 -0.51 -57.90 23.28
CA GLU A 35 0.00 -57.00 22.24
C GLU A 35 -0.57 -57.32 20.85
N LEU A 36 -0.95 -58.57 20.59
CA LEU A 36 -1.61 -58.98 19.35
C LEU A 36 -3.07 -58.52 19.27
N PHE A 37 -3.69 -58.24 20.41
CA PHE A 37 -5.07 -57.72 20.50
C PHE A 37 -5.14 -56.22 20.78
N ASP A 38 -4.03 -55.59 21.16
CA ASP A 38 -3.94 -54.15 21.34
C ASP A 38 -4.04 -53.47 19.96
N LYS A 39 -5.14 -52.75 19.72
CA LYS A 39 -5.32 -52.00 18.48
C LYS A 39 -4.22 -50.96 18.37
N PRO A 40 -3.56 -50.82 17.21
CA PRO A 40 -2.56 -49.77 17.04
C PRO A 40 -3.22 -48.42 17.34
N PRO A 41 -2.53 -47.50 18.05
CA PRO A 41 -3.10 -46.21 18.37
C PRO A 41 -3.52 -45.54 17.07
N GLU A 42 -4.76 -45.04 17.03
CA GLU A 42 -5.26 -44.35 15.85
C GLU A 42 -4.35 -43.15 15.56
N VAL A 43 -3.65 -43.23 14.43
CA VAL A 43 -2.78 -42.13 13.99
C VAL A 43 -3.64 -40.91 13.76
N ARG A 44 -3.43 -39.86 14.56
CA ARG A 44 -4.10 -38.58 14.35
C ARG A 44 -3.68 -38.05 12.99
N LYS A 45 -4.60 -38.09 12.03
CA LYS A 45 -4.38 -37.50 10.70
C LYS A 45 -4.23 -35.99 10.90
N ARG A 46 -3.14 -35.42 10.35
CA ARG A 46 -3.02 -33.97 10.25
C ARG A 46 -4.10 -33.47 9.30
N ARG A 47 -4.60 -32.25 9.54
CA ARG A 47 -5.54 -31.62 8.62
C ARG A 47 -4.92 -31.55 7.24
N THR A 48 -5.68 -31.97 6.24
CA THR A 48 -5.25 -31.85 4.84
C THR A 48 -5.25 -30.38 4.45
N ARG A 49 -4.44 -30.03 3.44
CA ARG A 49 -4.41 -28.66 2.91
C ARG A 49 -5.82 -28.21 2.48
N TYR A 50 -6.58 -29.11 1.86
CA TYR A 50 -7.98 -28.88 1.50
C TYR A 50 -8.88 -28.54 2.70
N GLU A 51 -8.77 -29.27 3.82
CA GLU A 51 -9.54 -28.98 5.04
C GLU A 51 -9.19 -27.62 5.68
N ILE A 52 -7.94 -27.20 5.55
CA ILE A 52 -7.49 -25.88 6.00
C ILE A 52 -8.09 -24.80 5.09
N HIS A 53 -7.95 -24.93 3.77
CA HIS A 53 -8.46 -23.95 2.81
C HIS A 53 -9.98 -23.84 2.86
N LYS A 54 -10.70 -24.95 3.11
CA LYS A 54 -12.16 -24.95 3.28
C LYS A 54 -12.63 -24.11 4.48
N ARG A 55 -11.77 -23.86 5.46
CA ARG A 55 -12.09 -23.03 6.64
C ARG A 55 -11.59 -21.60 6.51
N ILE A 56 -10.77 -21.29 5.51
CA ILE A 56 -10.35 -19.93 5.19
C ILE A 56 -11.54 -19.25 4.51
N ASN A 57 -12.26 -18.44 5.28
CA ASN A 57 -13.44 -17.68 4.83
C ASN A 57 -13.08 -16.18 4.75
N ALA A 58 -14.01 -15.34 4.28
CA ALA A 58 -13.82 -13.88 4.23
C ALA A 58 -13.35 -13.27 5.57
N GLY A 59 -13.81 -13.82 6.71
CA GLY A 59 -13.35 -13.40 8.04
C GLY A 59 -11.89 -13.72 8.36
N TYR A 60 -11.24 -14.64 7.64
CA TYR A 60 -9.78 -14.82 7.73
C TYR A 60 -9.03 -13.62 7.12
N TYR A 61 -9.62 -13.00 6.10
CA TYR A 61 -9.11 -11.82 5.40
C TYR A 61 -9.63 -10.50 5.99
N GLY A 62 -10.24 -10.52 7.18
CA GLY A 62 -10.66 -9.31 7.88
C GLY A 62 -11.86 -8.57 7.27
N TYR A 63 -12.57 -9.13 6.29
CA TYR A 63 -13.72 -8.48 5.63
C TYR A 63 -14.86 -8.07 6.59
N TYR A 64 -14.89 -8.61 7.81
CA TYR A 64 -15.90 -8.27 8.83
C TYR A 64 -15.38 -7.36 9.95
N ASP A 65 -14.08 -7.07 10.00
CA ASP A 65 -13.48 -6.33 11.12
C ASP A 65 -13.89 -4.86 11.12
N ASP A 66 -14.20 -4.31 9.94
CA ASP A 66 -14.69 -2.94 9.76
C ASP A 66 -16.17 -2.77 10.17
N GLU A 67 -16.96 -3.85 10.20
CA GLU A 67 -18.41 -3.77 10.46
C GLU A 67 -18.76 -3.53 11.93
N ASP A 68 -17.88 -3.87 12.87
CA ASP A 68 -18.11 -3.68 14.31
C ASP A 68 -18.00 -2.20 14.74
N GLY A 69 -17.50 -1.31 13.86
CA GLY A 69 -17.34 0.12 14.12
C GLY A 69 -16.36 0.44 15.27
N MET A 70 -15.60 -0.54 15.75
CA MET A 70 -14.57 -0.33 16.77
C MET A 70 -13.38 0.44 16.20
N LEU A 71 -12.99 0.13 14.95
CA LEU A 71 -11.86 0.76 14.28
C LEU A 71 -12.07 2.28 14.16
N GLU A 72 -13.24 2.70 13.65
CA GLU A 72 -13.61 4.12 13.50
C GLU A 72 -13.48 4.92 14.81
N ARG A 73 -13.86 4.32 15.95
CA ARG A 73 -13.80 5.01 17.25
C ARG A 73 -12.36 5.24 17.70
N LEU A 74 -11.49 4.26 17.50
CA LEU A 74 -10.08 4.36 17.86
C LEU A 74 -9.36 5.37 16.96
N GLU A 75 -9.64 5.31 15.65
CA GLU A 75 -9.09 6.22 14.65
C GLU A 75 -9.53 7.66 14.89
N ALA A 76 -10.82 7.91 15.17
CA ALA A 76 -11.32 9.28 15.42
C ALA A 76 -10.59 9.98 16.58
N VAL A 77 -10.21 9.24 17.63
CA VAL A 77 -9.44 9.80 18.76
C VAL A 77 -8.02 10.15 18.32
N ALA A 78 -7.37 9.28 17.53
CA ALA A 78 -6.03 9.50 17.00
C ALA A 78 -6.01 10.66 15.99
N GLU A 79 -6.94 10.66 15.03
CA GLU A 79 -7.10 11.70 14.01
C GLU A 79 -7.30 13.08 14.65
N LYS A 80 -8.16 13.17 15.67
CA LYS A 80 -8.38 14.43 16.38
C LYS A 80 -7.11 14.98 17.03
N ARG A 81 -6.25 14.12 17.57
CA ARG A 81 -4.96 14.54 18.16
C ARG A 81 -4.03 15.08 17.08
N MET A 82 -3.81 14.30 16.02
CA MET A 82 -2.97 14.71 14.89
C MET A 82 -3.46 16.01 14.25
N ARG A 83 -4.77 16.13 14.00
CA ARG A 83 -5.37 17.35 13.44
C ARG A 83 -5.14 18.55 14.35
N ASN A 84 -5.28 18.40 15.67
CA ASN A 84 -5.01 19.49 16.60
C ASN A 84 -3.54 19.92 16.56
N GLU A 85 -2.61 18.96 16.54
CA GLU A 85 -1.17 19.25 16.46
C GLU A 85 -0.84 20.04 15.18
N VAL A 86 -1.33 19.58 14.04
CA VAL A 86 -1.15 20.26 12.74
C VAL A 86 -1.74 21.67 12.76
N ILE A 87 -2.95 21.83 13.29
CA ILE A 87 -3.61 23.14 13.41
C ILE A 87 -2.81 24.08 14.33
N THR A 88 -2.29 23.57 15.45
CA THR A 88 -1.50 24.39 16.38
C THR A 88 -0.20 24.88 15.75
N GLU A 89 0.47 24.02 14.98
CA GLU A 89 1.68 24.39 14.27
C GLU A 89 1.39 25.38 13.14
N TRP A 90 0.31 25.17 12.38
CA TRP A 90 -0.13 26.12 11.38
C TRP A 90 -0.40 27.51 11.98
N HIS A 91 -1.13 27.59 13.10
CA HIS A 91 -1.36 28.85 13.79
C HIS A 91 -0.06 29.50 14.33
N ARG A 92 0.93 28.70 14.71
CA ARG A 92 2.26 29.19 15.13
C ARG A 92 2.97 29.85 13.95
N VAL A 93 3.08 29.14 12.83
CA VAL A 93 3.71 29.63 11.59
C VAL A 93 2.97 30.87 11.08
N GLU A 94 1.64 30.86 11.08
CA GLU A 94 0.84 31.97 10.59
C GLU A 94 1.00 33.23 11.45
N ARG A 95 1.18 33.09 12.78
CA ARG A 95 1.49 34.23 13.66
C ARG A 95 2.86 34.82 13.33
N VAL A 96 3.90 33.99 13.19
CA VAL A 96 5.25 34.45 12.81
C VAL A 96 5.21 35.13 11.45
N ARG A 97 4.50 34.54 10.48
CA ARG A 97 4.29 35.12 9.15
C ARG A 97 3.61 36.48 9.24
N ARG A 98 2.54 36.60 10.02
CA ARG A 98 1.81 37.86 10.21
C ARG A 98 2.65 38.93 10.90
N GLU A 99 3.47 38.56 11.88
CA GLU A 99 4.41 39.47 12.54
C GLU A 99 5.51 39.95 11.58
N ALA A 100 6.10 39.04 10.80
CA ALA A 100 7.04 39.39 9.75
C ALA A 100 6.41 40.32 8.71
N MET A 101 5.17 40.04 8.29
CA MET A 101 4.45 40.83 7.30
C MET A 101 4.03 42.22 7.81
N LYS A 102 3.81 42.38 9.13
CA LYS A 102 3.61 43.71 9.75
C LYS A 102 4.86 44.60 9.69
N GLY A 103 6.05 43.99 9.64
CA GLY A 103 7.32 44.72 9.54
C GLY A 103 7.67 45.17 8.12
N VAL A 104 7.04 44.60 7.09
CA VAL A 104 7.27 44.96 5.69
C VAL A 104 6.34 46.10 5.28
N VAL A 105 6.67 47.32 5.69
CA VAL A 105 6.06 48.55 5.16
C VAL A 105 7.04 49.17 4.16
N SER A 106 7.21 48.51 3.01
CA SER A 106 7.56 49.14 1.71
C SER A 106 7.88 48.07 0.66
N GLY A 107 6.92 47.79 -0.22
CA GLY A 107 7.14 47.77 -1.67
C GLY A 107 8.16 46.83 -2.33
N GLU A 108 8.72 45.81 -1.67
CA GLU A 108 9.59 44.83 -2.36
C GLU A 108 9.04 43.41 -2.22
N VAL A 109 8.31 42.97 -3.25
CA VAL A 109 7.75 41.62 -3.35
C VAL A 109 8.86 40.67 -3.79
N ALA A 110 9.60 40.13 -2.83
CA ALA A 110 10.46 38.98 -3.09
C ALA A 110 9.56 37.76 -3.39
N SER A 111 9.54 37.35 -4.66
CA SER A 111 8.97 36.09 -5.12
C SER A 111 9.78 34.91 -4.59
N ALA A 112 9.67 34.64 -3.28
CA ALA A 112 10.15 33.40 -2.72
C ALA A 112 9.14 32.30 -3.10
N GLY A 113 9.41 31.63 -4.23
CA GLY A 113 8.80 30.35 -4.57
C GLY A 113 9.00 29.38 -3.41
N GLY A 114 7.97 29.24 -2.58
CA GLY A 114 7.99 28.40 -1.41
C GLY A 114 7.95 26.94 -1.83
N ARG A 115 9.09 26.25 -1.67
CA ARG A 115 9.28 24.78 -1.70
C ARG A 115 8.46 24.01 -0.64
N GLY A 116 7.30 24.52 -0.24
CA GLY A 116 6.43 23.91 0.77
C GLY A 116 5.27 23.08 0.20
N GLY A 117 5.03 23.17 -1.11
CA GLY A 117 3.95 22.42 -1.78
C GLY A 117 4.30 20.98 -2.16
N GLU A 118 5.58 20.70 -2.43
CA GLU A 118 6.03 19.36 -2.86
C GLU A 118 6.07 18.37 -1.69
N ALA A 119 6.54 18.78 -0.51
CA ALA A 119 6.63 17.92 0.67
C ALA A 119 5.26 17.51 1.24
N ALA A 120 4.20 18.27 0.97
CA ALA A 120 2.84 17.93 1.41
C ALA A 120 2.17 16.85 0.52
N ARG A 121 2.73 16.57 -0.66
CA ARG A 121 2.19 15.58 -1.61
C ARG A 121 2.75 14.17 -1.38
N GLU A 122 3.85 14.06 -0.65
CA GLU A 122 4.62 12.81 -0.48
C GLU A 122 4.14 11.95 0.71
N VAL A 123 3.34 12.48 1.64
CA VAL A 123 2.98 11.79 2.92
C VAL A 123 1.62 11.08 2.88
N LEU A 124 1.03 10.85 1.70
CA LEU A 124 -0.37 10.40 1.58
C LEU A 124 -0.58 9.07 0.86
N PHE A 125 0.45 8.25 0.65
CA PHE A 125 0.25 6.95 -0.01
C PHE A 125 1.35 5.97 0.33
N GLU A 126 1.15 5.12 1.34
CA GLU A 126 1.85 3.83 1.45
C GLU A 126 1.13 2.94 2.48
N GLU A 127 0.99 1.65 2.15
CA GLU A 127 0.64 0.53 3.05
C GLU A 127 -0.84 0.13 3.24
N VAL A 128 -1.59 -0.11 2.16
CA VAL A 128 -2.66 -1.15 2.12
C VAL A 128 -2.67 -1.82 0.73
N GLU A 129 -1.53 -2.41 0.36
CA GLU A 129 -1.36 -3.16 -0.90
C GLU A 129 -1.46 -4.66 -0.60
N GLU A 130 -2.38 -5.34 -1.29
CA GLU A 130 -2.04 -6.42 -2.24
C GLU A 130 -3.27 -7.31 -2.54
N GLU A 131 -4.21 -7.53 -1.60
CA GLU A 131 -5.33 -8.48 -1.85
C GLU A 131 -6.65 -7.81 -2.29
N VAL A 132 -6.92 -6.57 -1.88
CA VAL A 132 -8.03 -5.74 -2.43
C VAL A 132 -7.65 -5.18 -3.82
N GLU A 133 -6.37 -5.30 -4.19
CA GLU A 133 -5.81 -4.76 -5.42
C GLU A 133 -6.23 -5.54 -6.66
N GLU A 134 -6.42 -6.86 -6.62
CA GLU A 134 -6.81 -7.64 -7.83
C GLU A 134 -8.28 -7.47 -8.24
N GLU A 135 -9.22 -7.45 -7.29
CA GLU A 135 -10.64 -7.20 -7.61
C GLU A 135 -10.88 -5.74 -7.95
N ARG A 136 -10.22 -4.80 -7.26
CA ARG A 136 -10.20 -3.40 -7.68
C ARG A 136 -9.50 -3.22 -9.02
N ARG A 137 -8.44 -3.97 -9.35
CA ARG A 137 -7.80 -3.93 -10.67
C ARG A 137 -8.77 -4.31 -11.77
N LEU A 138 -9.60 -5.34 -11.59
CA LEU A 138 -10.56 -5.76 -12.63
C LEU A 138 -11.74 -4.78 -12.79
N GLU A 139 -12.21 -4.18 -11.69
CA GLU A 139 -13.27 -3.18 -11.72
C GLU A 139 -12.74 -1.81 -12.18
N GLU A 140 -11.50 -1.47 -11.82
CA GLU A 140 -10.74 -0.35 -12.37
C GLU A 140 -10.41 -0.56 -13.85
N GLU A 141 -10.05 -1.75 -14.33
CA GLU A 141 -9.76 -1.98 -15.76
C GLU A 141 -11.01 -1.74 -16.63
N LYS A 142 -12.19 -2.12 -16.13
CA LYS A 142 -13.47 -1.83 -16.78
C LYS A 142 -13.83 -0.35 -16.72
N ARG A 143 -13.65 0.28 -15.57
CA ARG A 143 -13.94 1.71 -15.34
C ARG A 143 -12.90 2.62 -16.00
N GLU A 144 -11.67 2.17 -16.21
CA GLU A 144 -10.60 2.81 -16.99
C GLU A 144 -10.84 2.64 -18.49
N ARG A 145 -11.47 1.56 -18.93
CA ARG A 145 -11.91 1.42 -20.32
C ARG A 145 -13.08 2.35 -20.64
N GLU A 146 -14.04 2.49 -19.73
CA GLU A 146 -15.17 3.44 -19.86
C GLU A 146 -14.73 4.91 -19.65
N LYS A 147 -13.84 5.18 -18.68
CA LYS A 147 -13.20 6.49 -18.53
C LYS A 147 -12.20 6.78 -19.64
N GLY A 148 -11.56 5.80 -20.26
CA GLY A 148 -10.65 6.03 -21.39
C GLY A 148 -11.36 6.61 -22.61
N GLU A 149 -12.66 6.32 -22.76
CA GLU A 149 -13.52 6.87 -23.80
C GLU A 149 -14.00 8.31 -23.49
N GLU A 150 -14.17 8.69 -22.21
CA GLU A 150 -14.55 10.06 -21.78
C GLU A 150 -13.35 10.97 -21.42
N ALA A 151 -12.31 10.42 -20.81
CA ALA A 151 -11.01 11.05 -20.50
C ALA A 151 -10.09 11.16 -21.72
N GLY A 152 -10.43 10.51 -22.84
CA GLY A 152 -9.81 10.82 -24.15
C GLY A 152 -10.04 12.27 -24.62
N LYS A 153 -10.83 13.06 -23.89
CA LYS A 153 -10.93 14.52 -24.02
C LYS A 153 -10.33 15.21 -22.80
N GLU A 154 -9.11 14.83 -22.43
CA GLU A 154 -8.26 15.67 -21.59
C GLU A 154 -8.21 17.09 -22.16
N PHE A 155 -8.50 18.08 -21.32
CA PHE A 155 -8.48 19.49 -21.71
C PHE A 155 -7.01 19.92 -21.88
N ILE A 156 -6.43 19.61 -23.04
CA ILE A 156 -5.06 20.00 -23.40
C ILE A 156 -5.09 21.50 -23.72
N ALA A 157 -4.70 22.31 -22.75
CA ALA A 157 -4.34 23.70 -23.02
C ALA A 157 -3.07 23.69 -23.88
N HIS A 158 -3.24 23.82 -25.19
CA HIS A 158 -2.11 23.88 -26.13
C HIS A 158 -1.36 25.20 -25.90
N VAL A 159 -0.37 25.16 -25.02
CA VAL A 159 0.61 26.22 -24.88
C VAL A 159 1.52 26.12 -26.12
N PRO A 160 1.68 27.19 -26.91
CA PRO A 160 2.60 27.18 -28.04
C PRO A 160 4.02 27.09 -27.50
N LEU A 161 4.57 25.87 -27.49
CA LEU A 161 5.95 25.62 -27.16
C LEU A 161 6.78 25.71 -28.44
N PRO A 162 7.88 26.46 -28.46
CA PRO A 162 8.78 26.50 -29.60
C PRO A 162 9.32 25.11 -29.91
N ASP A 163 9.36 24.77 -31.19
CA ASP A 163 9.96 23.52 -31.64
C ASP A 163 11.48 23.53 -31.39
N GLU A 164 12.10 22.36 -31.29
CA GLU A 164 13.54 22.22 -31.03
C GLU A 164 14.40 23.01 -32.02
N LYS A 165 14.00 23.04 -33.30
CA LYS A 165 14.66 23.84 -34.35
C LYS A 165 14.52 25.36 -34.14
N GLU A 166 13.42 25.79 -33.55
CA GLU A 166 13.19 27.20 -33.22
C GLU A 166 14.04 27.62 -32.02
N ILE A 167 14.11 26.75 -31.00
CA ILE A 167 15.00 26.94 -29.84
C ILE A 167 16.46 27.07 -30.31
N GLU A 168 16.93 26.18 -31.18
CA GLU A 168 18.27 26.24 -31.74
C GLU A 168 18.56 27.57 -32.46
N ARG A 169 17.63 28.04 -33.30
CA ARG A 169 17.77 29.33 -33.99
C ARG A 169 17.84 30.49 -33.01
N MET A 170 16.96 30.53 -32.01
CA MET A 170 16.99 31.59 -30.99
C MET A 170 18.30 31.58 -30.19
N VAL A 171 18.80 30.39 -29.83
CA VAL A 171 20.08 30.25 -29.12
C VAL A 171 21.24 30.71 -29.98
N LEU A 172 21.25 30.38 -31.27
CA LEU A 172 22.27 30.83 -32.22
C LEU A 172 22.25 32.34 -32.41
N GLU A 173 21.07 32.95 -32.58
CA GLU A 173 20.93 34.40 -32.70
C GLU A 173 21.36 35.14 -31.44
N ARG A 174 20.99 34.62 -30.26
CA ARG A 174 21.41 35.19 -28.98
C ARG A 174 22.94 35.15 -28.83
N LYS A 175 23.57 34.02 -29.13
CA LYS A 175 25.04 33.89 -29.12
C LYS A 175 25.71 34.81 -30.14
N LYS A 176 25.12 34.97 -31.33
CA LYS A 176 25.63 35.88 -32.36
C LYS A 176 25.59 37.34 -31.89
N LYS A 177 24.46 37.78 -31.30
CA LYS A 177 24.31 39.11 -30.71
C LYS A 177 25.28 39.33 -29.55
N GLU A 178 25.46 38.34 -28.68
CA GLU A 178 26.41 38.42 -27.57
C GLU A 178 27.85 38.58 -28.06
N LEU A 179 28.27 37.80 -29.07
CA LEU A 179 29.60 37.96 -29.67
C LEU A 179 29.75 39.31 -30.37
N LEU A 180 28.73 39.78 -31.11
CA LEU A 180 28.73 41.12 -31.68
C LEU A 180 28.92 42.18 -30.58
N SER A 181 28.15 42.12 -29.49
CA SER A 181 28.28 43.08 -28.38
C SER A 181 29.66 43.05 -27.70
N LYS A 182 30.33 41.89 -27.64
CA LYS A 182 31.65 41.76 -27.02
C LYS A 182 32.80 42.28 -27.89
N TYR A 183 32.66 42.16 -29.21
CA TYR A 183 33.77 42.36 -30.14
C TYR A 183 33.58 43.52 -31.12
N THR A 184 32.44 44.20 -31.09
CA THR A 184 32.18 45.38 -31.93
C THR A 184 31.88 46.60 -31.06
N SER A 185 32.38 47.77 -31.48
CA SER A 185 32.05 49.05 -30.86
C SER A 185 30.64 49.50 -31.24
N ASP A 186 30.00 50.26 -30.36
CA ASP A 186 28.62 50.74 -30.55
C ASP A 186 28.47 51.54 -31.86
N ALA A 187 29.48 52.32 -32.24
CA ALA A 187 29.50 53.07 -33.50
C ALA A 187 29.40 52.18 -34.74
N LEU A 188 30.12 51.04 -34.74
CA LEU A 188 30.11 50.10 -35.86
C LEU A 188 28.78 49.33 -35.97
N GLN A 189 28.10 49.10 -34.85
CA GLN A 189 26.77 48.48 -34.83
C GLN A 189 25.72 49.41 -35.44
N VAL A 190 25.76 50.71 -35.12
CA VAL A 190 24.85 51.72 -35.69
C VAL A 190 25.03 51.82 -37.20
N GLU A 191 26.26 51.94 -37.69
CA GLU A 191 26.54 51.97 -39.13
C GLU A 191 26.06 50.68 -39.83
N GLN A 192 26.21 49.52 -39.18
CA GLN A 192 25.73 48.24 -39.71
C GLN A 192 24.19 48.18 -39.77
N GLU A 193 23.50 48.73 -38.77
CA GLU A 193 22.04 48.79 -38.74
C GLU A 193 21.51 49.74 -39.83
N GLU A 194 22.08 50.95 -39.95
CA GLU A 194 21.75 51.90 -41.02
C GLU A 194 21.97 51.28 -42.41
N ALA A 195 23.09 50.59 -42.63
CA ALA A 195 23.36 49.90 -43.89
C ALA A 195 22.35 48.78 -44.19
N LYS A 196 21.90 48.02 -43.17
CA LYS A 196 20.88 46.97 -43.35
C LYS A 196 19.51 47.57 -43.68
N GLU A 197 19.16 48.70 -43.07
CA GLU A 197 17.92 49.41 -43.37
C GLU A 197 17.92 49.93 -44.80
N MET A 198 19.02 50.52 -45.25
CA MET A 198 19.19 50.98 -46.64
C MET A 198 19.09 49.83 -47.65
N LEU A 199 19.51 48.62 -47.27
CA LEU A 199 19.42 47.43 -48.11
C LEU A 199 18.07 46.70 -47.99
N ASN A 200 17.13 47.18 -47.17
CA ASN A 200 15.86 46.51 -46.85
C ASN A 200 16.03 45.03 -46.42
N VAL A 201 17.18 44.67 -45.84
CA VAL A 201 17.43 43.31 -45.33
C VAL A 201 16.98 43.28 -43.87
N ARG A 202 15.67 43.25 -43.68
CA ARG A 202 15.07 42.94 -42.38
C ARG A 202 14.76 41.43 -42.38
N ARG A 203 15.55 40.67 -41.63
CA ARG A 203 15.34 39.23 -41.39
C ARG A 203 15.17 39.00 -39.91
#